data_AF-A0A210VXJ6-F1
#
_entry.id   AF-A0A210VXJ6-F1
#
_cell.length_a   1.000
_cell.length_b   1.000
_cell.length_c   1.000
_cell.angle_alpha   90.00
_cell.angle_beta   90.00
_cell.angle_gamma   90.00
#
_symmetry.space_group_name_H-M   'P 1'
#
loop_
_entity.id
_entity.type
_entity.pdbx_description
1 polymer ?
#
loop_
_entity_poly.entity_id
_entity_poly.type
_entity_poly.pdbx_seq_one_letter_code
_entity_poly.pdbx_strand_id
1 'polypeptide(L)'
;MDVRDRTGSSPVKATLLELAKLWLQALLLVWNEKPANAKKLVQSMEDEALALTSELPEEDFHQALLKLRSTLFCEMLWGHPRTKGLVRPSYADRHAFVSTPLPEDLNEFDVPAVVNCLANATASDPSVMAGRHASMIEALSKLGHFTSKPTHTSASPIGIVLGPGQKGMGPYLTAGLLLEKGHAIRLDQAMNDNTGKTTVCLEALNKDGDGQADQATVSMVQQLAAQLYADGYEHGTQIIDPRLRQILLPAQDGRYRALTPLTSMGLSAYLHSHWQREKSYAQLVFYGFSSTAINNFTAIRKVGHALEPERSVTGIPNRALVFDVPRIDEAHTVLARVRHLGYRIQLPKAVRAELFAQYQRHTATLRSDSVRAIELERRICRSALALFWLHVLDQRDQCCDALGSMNDDVQEEVRLQVAGRRAIDRFLVAGMDTAGGASARELTKDMALLLWSHLARLKDSQNKTLGLGTIDRQRFMRWAPKAIALLLSQR
;
A
#
# COMPACT_ATOMS: atom_id res chain seq x y z
N MET A 1 -21.42 48.97 9.44
CA MET A 1 -21.33 48.48 10.83
C MET A 1 -20.99 47.01 10.75
N ASP A 2 -19.82 46.65 11.24
CA ASP A 2 -19.28 45.30 11.14
C ASP A 2 -20.09 44.36 12.04
N VAL A 3 -20.31 43.11 11.63
CA VAL A 3 -21.21 42.18 12.34
C VAL A 3 -20.66 41.84 13.74
N ARG A 4 -19.36 42.04 13.95
CA ARG A 4 -18.66 41.92 15.24
C ARG A 4 -19.02 43.03 16.26
N ASP A 5 -19.63 44.14 15.83
CA ASP A 5 -20.08 45.21 16.74
C ASP A 5 -21.38 44.87 17.48
N ARG A 6 -22.20 43.93 16.98
CA ARG A 6 -23.52 43.64 17.57
C ARG A 6 -23.45 42.84 18.87
N THR A 7 -22.46 41.96 19.02
CA THR A 7 -22.16 41.26 20.29
C THR A 7 -21.62 42.21 21.37
N GLY A 8 -21.13 43.39 20.99
CA GLY A 8 -20.69 44.44 21.92
C GLY A 8 -21.81 45.19 22.65
N SER A 9 -23.08 44.94 22.31
CA SER A 9 -24.22 45.68 22.89
C SER A 9 -24.79 45.08 24.18
N SER A 10 -24.52 43.81 24.48
CA SER A 10 -24.86 43.16 25.75
C SER A 10 -23.70 42.25 26.22
N PRO A 11 -23.00 42.60 27.31
CA PRO A 11 -21.90 41.79 27.85
C PRO A 11 -22.37 40.42 28.34
N VAL A 12 -23.65 40.29 28.73
CA VAL A 12 -24.26 39.03 29.16
C VAL A 12 -24.38 38.05 27.99
N LYS A 13 -24.93 38.50 26.86
CA LYS A 13 -25.07 37.66 25.65
C LYS A 13 -23.71 37.21 25.11
N ALA A 14 -22.71 38.10 25.12
CA ALA A 14 -21.34 37.77 24.73
C ALA A 14 -20.73 36.68 25.63
N THR A 15 -20.93 36.79 26.94
CA THR A 15 -20.46 35.79 27.91
C THR A 15 -21.14 34.44 27.70
N LEU A 16 -22.46 34.43 27.51
CA LEU A 16 -23.23 33.20 27.25
C LEU A 16 -22.78 32.49 25.97
N LEU A 17 -22.52 33.26 24.91
CA LEU A 17 -22.01 32.72 23.64
C LEU A 17 -20.64 32.06 23.83
N GLU A 18 -19.70 32.73 24.50
CA GLU A 18 -18.37 32.16 24.75
C GLU A 18 -18.43 30.90 25.64
N LEU A 19 -19.31 30.87 26.64
CA LEU A 19 -19.55 29.66 27.45
C LEU A 19 -20.09 28.50 26.60
N ALA A 20 -21.03 28.76 25.67
CA ALA A 20 -21.52 27.74 24.75
C ALA A 20 -20.42 27.22 23.82
N LYS A 21 -19.49 28.09 23.39
CA LYS A 21 -18.30 27.69 22.60
C LYS A 21 -17.38 26.77 23.36
N LEU A 22 -17.03 27.14 24.57
CA LEU A 22 -16.20 26.31 25.43
C LEU A 22 -16.85 24.95 25.72
N TRP A 23 -18.16 24.94 25.97
CA TRP A 23 -18.92 23.71 26.14
C TRP A 23 -18.83 22.80 24.90
N LEU A 24 -19.11 23.32 23.71
CA LEU A 24 -19.09 22.51 22.48
C LEU A 24 -17.68 22.01 22.17
N GLN A 25 -16.65 22.84 22.36
CA GLN A 25 -15.26 22.44 22.15
C GLN A 25 -14.84 21.34 23.11
N ALA A 26 -15.19 21.44 24.40
CA ALA A 26 -14.92 20.40 25.39
C ALA A 26 -15.63 19.09 25.03
N LEU A 27 -16.89 19.18 24.60
CA LEU A 27 -17.69 18.03 24.18
C LEU A 27 -17.06 17.31 22.98
N LEU A 28 -16.69 18.06 21.94
CA LEU A 28 -16.05 17.53 20.73
C LEU A 28 -14.73 16.81 21.04
N LEU A 29 -13.99 17.28 22.05
CA LEU A 29 -12.76 16.65 22.52
C LEU A 29 -13.04 15.33 23.25
N VAL A 30 -14.03 15.30 24.14
CA VAL A 30 -14.47 14.09 24.85
C VAL A 30 -14.96 13.01 23.88
N TRP A 31 -15.68 13.42 22.84
CA TRP A 31 -16.18 12.53 21.80
C TRP A 31 -15.11 12.14 20.76
N ASN A 32 -13.90 12.72 20.83
CA ASN A 32 -12.82 12.50 19.87
C ASN A 32 -13.25 12.74 18.41
N GLU A 33 -13.99 13.82 18.19
CA GLU A 33 -14.52 14.19 16.87
C GLU A 33 -13.40 14.62 15.92
N LYS A 34 -13.57 14.36 14.62
CA LYS A 34 -12.55 14.69 13.63
C LYS A 34 -12.35 16.21 13.55
N PRO A 35 -11.11 16.72 13.45
CA PRO A 35 -10.84 18.16 13.46
C PRO A 35 -11.62 18.96 12.40
N ALA A 36 -11.82 18.39 11.21
CA ALA A 36 -12.59 19.03 10.15
C ALA A 36 -14.09 19.18 10.50
N ASN A 37 -14.68 18.17 11.13
CA ASN A 37 -16.08 18.20 11.57
C ASN A 37 -16.27 19.11 12.78
N ALA A 38 -15.35 19.02 13.76
CA ALA A 38 -15.34 19.87 14.93
C ALA A 38 -15.31 21.35 14.55
N LYS A 39 -14.44 21.74 13.61
CA LYS A 39 -14.39 23.11 13.09
C LYS A 39 -15.71 23.55 12.46
N LYS A 40 -16.36 22.67 11.69
CA LYS A 40 -17.64 22.96 11.05
C LYS A 40 -18.77 23.17 12.06
N LEU A 41 -18.84 22.33 13.10
CA LEU A 41 -19.86 22.43 14.15
C LEU A 41 -19.69 23.70 14.98
N VAL A 42 -18.45 24.05 15.34
CA VAL A 42 -18.15 25.31 16.03
C VAL A 42 -18.56 26.50 15.17
N GLN A 43 -18.21 26.51 13.87
CA GLN A 43 -18.60 27.59 12.96
C GLN A 43 -20.14 27.73 12.85
N SER A 44 -20.88 26.61 12.74
CA SER A 44 -22.35 26.63 12.69
C SER A 44 -22.93 27.28 13.94
N MET A 45 -22.37 26.95 15.11
CA MET A 45 -22.79 27.56 16.37
C MET A 45 -22.53 29.07 16.40
N GLU A 46 -21.37 29.51 15.91
CA GLU A 46 -21.07 30.95 15.85
C GLU A 46 -22.04 31.68 14.93
N ASP A 47 -22.27 31.15 13.72
CA ASP A 47 -23.11 31.77 12.71
C ASP A 47 -24.59 31.83 13.17
N GLU A 48 -25.11 30.73 13.71
CA GLU A 48 -26.51 30.64 14.17
C GLU A 48 -26.74 31.45 15.46
N ALA A 49 -25.82 31.40 16.43
CA ALA A 49 -25.95 32.18 17.65
C ALA A 49 -25.83 33.69 17.39
N LEU A 50 -25.03 34.09 16.40
CA LEU A 50 -24.89 35.48 15.99
C LEU A 50 -26.20 36.05 15.42
N ALA A 51 -26.96 35.25 14.66
CA ALA A 51 -28.29 35.61 14.20
C ALA A 51 -29.27 35.81 15.37
N LEU A 52 -29.24 34.91 16.36
CA LEU A 52 -30.09 34.97 17.56
C LEU A 52 -29.79 36.21 18.43
N THR A 53 -28.53 36.65 18.51
CA THR A 53 -28.15 37.83 19.32
C THR A 53 -28.89 39.10 18.92
N SER A 54 -29.19 39.27 17.62
CA SER A 54 -29.87 40.46 17.09
C SER A 54 -31.39 40.44 17.19
N GLU A 55 -31.99 39.26 17.38
CA GLU A 55 -33.45 39.08 17.23
C GLU A 55 -34.17 38.90 18.57
N LEU A 56 -33.49 38.44 19.61
CA LEU A 56 -34.13 38.02 20.87
C LEU A 56 -33.74 38.88 22.08
N PRO A 57 -34.67 39.10 23.05
CA PRO A 57 -34.35 39.55 24.40
C PRO A 57 -33.35 38.63 25.13
N GLU A 58 -32.73 39.09 26.22
CA GLU A 58 -31.69 38.31 26.94
C GLU A 58 -32.20 36.96 27.50
N GLU A 59 -33.42 36.93 28.04
CA GLU A 59 -34.02 35.74 28.63
C GLU A 59 -34.35 34.68 27.56
N ASP A 60 -34.91 35.11 26.42
CA ASP A 60 -35.19 34.26 25.27
C ASP A 60 -33.91 33.80 24.55
N PHE A 61 -32.87 34.63 24.56
CA PHE A 61 -31.57 34.30 23.98
C PHE A 61 -30.91 33.11 24.69
N HIS A 62 -30.98 33.05 26.03
CA HIS A 62 -30.43 31.93 26.78
C HIS A 62 -31.11 30.60 26.41
N GLN A 63 -32.44 30.58 26.33
CA GLN A 63 -33.21 29.41 25.95
C GLN A 63 -32.96 28.99 24.49
N ALA A 64 -32.88 29.96 23.58
CA ALA A 64 -32.54 29.69 22.18
C ALA A 64 -31.13 29.09 22.04
N LEU A 65 -30.17 29.53 22.84
CA LEU A 65 -28.81 29.01 22.85
C LEU A 65 -28.73 27.58 23.39
N LEU A 66 -29.50 27.25 24.43
CA LEU A 66 -29.62 25.87 24.94
C LEU A 66 -30.23 24.94 23.88
N LYS A 67 -31.25 25.41 23.16
CA LYS A 67 -31.85 24.63 22.05
C LYS A 67 -30.85 24.40 20.92
N LEU A 68 -30.14 25.45 20.50
CA LEU A 68 -29.09 25.35 19.47
C LEU A 68 -28.00 24.35 19.88
N ARG A 69 -27.59 24.40 21.14
CA ARG A 69 -26.62 23.46 21.73
C ARG A 69 -27.08 22.00 21.59
N SER A 70 -28.33 21.72 21.96
CA SER A 70 -28.93 20.38 21.83
C SER A 70 -29.00 19.94 20.37
N THR A 71 -29.42 20.83 19.47
CA THR A 71 -29.48 20.57 18.03
C THR A 71 -28.11 20.17 17.48
N LEU A 72 -27.07 20.95 17.77
CA LEU A 72 -25.71 20.68 17.29
C LEU A 72 -25.12 19.40 17.88
N PHE A 73 -25.47 19.06 19.12
CA PHE A 73 -25.09 17.79 19.71
C PHE A 73 -25.75 16.62 18.98
N CYS A 74 -27.07 16.66 18.74
CA CYS A 74 -27.75 15.64 17.94
C CYS A 74 -27.17 15.54 16.52
N GLU A 75 -26.78 16.67 15.93
CA GLU A 75 -26.11 16.70 14.62
C GLU A 75 -24.76 15.98 14.61
N MET A 76 -23.97 16.17 15.66
CA MET A 76 -22.74 15.40 15.87
C MET A 76 -23.06 13.91 15.98
N LEU A 77 -24.02 13.53 16.85
CA LEU A 77 -24.41 12.12 17.06
C LEU A 77 -24.91 11.44 15.77
N TRP A 78 -25.57 12.17 14.87
CA TRP A 78 -26.02 11.65 13.57
C TRP A 78 -24.87 11.24 12.64
N GLY A 79 -23.75 11.96 12.71
CA GLY A 79 -22.56 11.74 11.89
C GLY A 79 -21.49 10.87 12.56
N HIS A 80 -21.48 10.83 13.90
CA HIS A 80 -20.39 10.26 14.67
C HIS A 80 -20.30 8.73 14.51
N PRO A 81 -19.10 8.14 14.31
CA PRO A 81 -18.93 6.71 14.08
C PRO A 81 -19.60 5.79 15.11
N ARG A 82 -19.56 6.18 16.40
CA ARG A 82 -20.14 5.40 17.52
C ARG A 82 -21.66 5.35 17.54
N THR A 83 -22.34 6.34 16.94
CA THR A 83 -23.78 6.55 17.14
C THR A 83 -24.56 6.53 15.84
N LYS A 84 -23.93 6.83 14.69
CA LYS A 84 -24.60 6.81 13.37
C LYS A 84 -25.31 5.50 13.05
N GLY A 85 -24.75 4.36 13.50
CA GLY A 85 -25.35 3.04 13.32
C GLY A 85 -26.56 2.77 14.22
N LEU A 86 -26.69 3.51 15.32
CA LEU A 86 -27.81 3.40 16.28
C LEU A 86 -28.96 4.33 15.90
N VAL A 87 -28.66 5.57 15.49
CA VAL A 87 -29.69 6.60 15.26
C VAL A 87 -30.34 6.49 13.88
N ARG A 88 -29.57 6.20 12.82
CA ARG A 88 -30.10 6.19 11.45
C ARG A 88 -31.12 5.08 11.13
N PRO A 89 -31.11 3.90 11.77
CA PRO A 89 -32.19 2.92 11.60
C PRO A 89 -33.50 3.32 12.29
N SER A 90 -33.43 4.15 13.32
CA SER A 90 -34.56 4.44 14.21
C SER A 90 -35.35 5.68 13.81
N TYR A 91 -34.75 6.51 12.95
CA TYR A 91 -35.36 7.71 12.43
C TYR A 91 -35.38 7.67 10.91
N ALA A 92 -36.49 8.09 10.31
CA ALA A 92 -36.68 8.10 8.86
C ALA A 92 -35.63 8.98 8.15
N ASP A 93 -35.29 10.11 8.77
CA ASP A 93 -34.28 11.04 8.28
C ASP A 93 -33.58 11.78 9.43
N ARG A 94 -32.61 12.61 9.03
CA ARG A 94 -31.81 13.45 9.93
C ARG A 94 -32.66 14.44 10.71
N HIS A 95 -33.68 15.03 10.07
CA HIS A 95 -34.49 16.08 10.67
C HIS A 95 -35.34 15.51 11.81
N ALA A 96 -35.92 14.32 11.62
CA ALA A 96 -36.69 13.61 12.64
C ALA A 96 -35.85 13.33 13.90
N PHE A 97 -34.59 12.91 13.73
CA PHE A 97 -33.70 12.68 14.87
C PHE A 97 -33.32 13.97 15.59
N VAL A 98 -32.84 14.97 14.84
CA VAL A 98 -32.36 16.24 15.42
C VAL A 98 -33.46 17.00 16.13
N SER A 99 -34.72 16.81 15.72
CA SER A 99 -35.89 17.42 16.36
C SER A 99 -36.37 16.67 17.62
N THR A 100 -35.83 15.49 17.91
CA THR A 100 -36.23 14.70 19.08
C THR A 100 -35.40 15.11 20.30
N PRO A 101 -36.03 15.54 21.39
CA PRO A 101 -35.30 15.92 22.60
C PRO A 101 -34.67 14.68 23.25
N LEU A 102 -33.41 14.80 23.65
CA LEU A 102 -32.75 13.82 24.51
C LEU A 102 -33.27 13.98 25.96
N PRO A 103 -33.17 12.92 26.81
CA PRO A 103 -33.55 13.02 28.21
C PRO A 103 -32.82 14.17 28.93
N GLU A 104 -33.54 14.96 29.72
CA GLU A 104 -33.00 16.17 30.37
C GLU A 104 -31.88 15.88 31.38
N ASP A 105 -31.84 14.66 31.92
CA ASP A 105 -30.86 14.18 32.88
C ASP A 105 -29.63 13.50 32.24
N LEU A 106 -29.59 13.41 30.91
CA LEU A 106 -28.49 12.77 30.19
C LEU A 106 -27.24 13.66 30.17
N ASN A 107 -26.18 13.23 30.86
CA ASN A 107 -24.88 13.90 30.80
C ASN A 107 -24.21 13.69 29.43
N GLU A 108 -24.13 14.75 28.61
CA GLU A 108 -23.58 14.66 27.25
C GLU A 108 -22.07 14.37 27.20
N PHE A 109 -21.35 14.57 28.32
CA PHE A 109 -19.93 14.25 28.47
C PHE A 109 -19.67 12.79 28.84
N ASP A 110 -20.70 12.02 29.24
CA ASP A 110 -20.58 10.60 29.51
C ASP A 110 -20.91 9.80 28.23
N VAL A 111 -19.88 9.56 27.42
CA VAL A 111 -20.04 8.87 26.12
C VAL A 111 -20.69 7.49 26.27
N PRO A 112 -20.26 6.61 27.20
CA PRO A 112 -20.96 5.36 27.46
C PRO A 112 -22.44 5.53 27.82
N ALA A 113 -22.81 6.48 28.68
CA ALA A 113 -24.20 6.69 29.07
C ALA A 113 -25.07 7.13 27.88
N VAL A 114 -24.58 8.05 27.04
CA VAL A 114 -25.28 8.50 25.83
C VAL A 114 -25.48 7.34 24.84
N VAL A 115 -24.43 6.56 24.59
CA VAL A 115 -24.50 5.40 23.68
C VAL A 115 -25.52 4.38 24.20
N ASN A 116 -25.52 4.08 25.50
CA ASN A 116 -26.47 3.16 26.12
C ASN A 116 -27.91 3.70 26.08
N CYS A 117 -28.11 5.00 26.31
CA CYS A 117 -29.42 5.65 26.20
C CYS A 117 -30.00 5.50 24.79
N LEU A 118 -29.19 5.82 23.78
CA LEU A 118 -29.59 5.66 22.37
C LEU A 118 -29.87 4.19 22.04
N ALA A 119 -29.02 3.26 22.48
CA ALA A 119 -29.25 1.83 22.26
C ALA A 119 -30.55 1.33 22.91
N ASN A 120 -30.85 1.74 24.15
CA ASN A 120 -32.04 1.31 24.88
C ASN A 120 -33.33 1.89 24.32
N ALA A 121 -33.34 3.17 23.95
CA ALA A 121 -34.49 3.81 23.30
C ALA A 121 -34.90 3.06 22.02
N THR A 122 -33.93 2.49 21.30
CA THR A 122 -34.20 1.68 20.10
C THR A 122 -34.70 0.27 20.39
N ALA A 123 -34.42 -0.29 21.58
CA ALA A 123 -34.79 -1.65 21.92
C ALA A 123 -36.24 -1.79 22.42
N SER A 124 -36.83 -0.70 22.94
CA SER A 124 -38.17 -0.70 23.55
C SER A 124 -39.34 -0.64 22.55
N ASP A 125 -39.09 -0.26 21.29
CA ASP A 125 -40.14 -0.15 20.25
C ASP A 125 -40.04 -1.31 19.22
N PRO A 126 -41.07 -2.18 19.13
CA PRO A 126 -41.10 -3.30 18.19
C PRO A 126 -40.97 -2.88 16.71
N SER A 127 -41.49 -1.71 16.32
CA SER A 127 -41.42 -1.21 14.94
C SER A 127 -39.99 -0.78 14.58
N VAL A 128 -39.29 -0.18 15.54
CA VAL A 128 -37.88 0.21 15.42
C VAL A 128 -36.98 -1.02 15.36
N MET A 129 -37.28 -2.06 16.15
CA MET A 129 -36.54 -3.33 16.11
C MET A 129 -36.71 -4.05 14.77
N ALA A 130 -37.92 -4.06 14.20
CA ALA A 130 -38.17 -4.61 12.86
C ALA A 130 -37.39 -3.83 11.78
N GLY A 131 -37.40 -2.50 11.84
CA GLY A 131 -36.61 -1.64 10.93
C GLY A 131 -35.10 -1.87 11.07
N ARG A 132 -34.62 -2.07 12.29
CA ARG A 132 -33.22 -2.40 12.58
C ARG A 132 -32.84 -3.74 11.95
N HIS A 133 -33.64 -4.79 12.18
CA HIS A 133 -33.44 -6.11 11.57
C HIS A 133 -33.35 -6.02 10.04
N ALA A 134 -34.33 -5.38 9.40
CA ALA A 134 -34.36 -5.21 7.96
C ALA A 134 -33.09 -4.51 7.44
N SER A 135 -32.65 -3.46 8.15
CA SER A 135 -31.47 -2.72 7.74
C SER A 135 -30.14 -3.46 7.97
N MET A 136 -30.07 -4.34 8.97
CA MET A 136 -28.91 -5.21 9.17
C MET A 136 -28.84 -6.31 8.10
N ILE A 137 -29.99 -6.88 7.72
CA ILE A 137 -30.08 -7.80 6.58
C ILE A 137 -29.62 -7.11 5.29
N GLU A 138 -30.03 -5.86 5.06
CA GLU A 138 -29.59 -5.08 3.90
C GLU A 138 -28.07 -4.75 3.93
N ALA A 139 -27.49 -4.58 5.11
CA ALA A 139 -26.05 -4.39 5.24
C ALA A 139 -25.29 -5.71 4.98
N LEU A 140 -25.78 -6.82 5.55
CA LEU A 140 -25.23 -8.17 5.35
C LEU A 140 -25.32 -8.59 3.87
N SER A 141 -26.40 -8.25 3.16
CA SER A 141 -26.54 -8.57 1.75
C SER A 141 -25.50 -7.88 0.86
N LYS A 142 -24.77 -6.88 1.37
CA LYS A 142 -23.70 -6.17 0.66
C LYS A 142 -22.31 -6.69 1.01
N LEU A 143 -22.20 -7.77 1.79
CA LEU A 143 -20.93 -8.39 2.16
C LEU A 143 -20.63 -9.62 1.28
N GLY A 144 -19.35 -10.01 1.21
CA GLY A 144 -18.90 -11.20 0.51
C GLY A 144 -17.51 -11.66 0.93
N HIS A 145 -17.24 -12.97 0.85
CA HIS A 145 -15.86 -13.49 0.88
C HIS A 145 -15.10 -13.08 -0.38
N PHE A 146 -15.81 -12.99 -1.51
CA PHE A 146 -15.31 -12.49 -2.79
C PHE A 146 -16.15 -11.30 -3.22
N THR A 147 -15.52 -10.22 -3.67
CA THR A 147 -16.24 -9.00 -4.08
C THR A 147 -15.67 -8.43 -5.38
N SER A 148 -16.44 -7.58 -6.07
CA SER A 148 -16.04 -6.94 -7.34
C SER A 148 -15.09 -5.74 -7.15
N LYS A 149 -15.27 -4.96 -6.09
CA LYS A 149 -14.48 -3.74 -5.81
C LYS A 149 -12.96 -3.91 -5.85
N PRO A 150 -12.37 -4.98 -5.29
CA PRO A 150 -10.93 -5.16 -5.31
C PRO A 150 -10.39 -5.40 -6.72
N THR A 151 -11.25 -5.83 -7.66
CA THR A 151 -10.96 -5.97 -9.09
C THR A 151 -11.14 -4.62 -9.81
N HIS A 152 -12.24 -3.91 -9.56
CA HIS A 152 -12.47 -2.57 -10.09
C HIS A 152 -13.44 -1.78 -9.18
N THR A 153 -13.00 -0.62 -8.67
CA THR A 153 -13.74 0.16 -7.66
C THR A 153 -15.08 0.69 -8.12
N SER A 154 -15.20 1.04 -9.40
CA SER A 154 -16.44 1.57 -10.00
C SER A 154 -17.28 0.52 -10.72
N ALA A 155 -16.96 -0.77 -10.59
CA ALA A 155 -17.83 -1.82 -11.14
C ALA A 155 -19.09 -1.97 -10.28
N SER A 156 -20.17 -2.47 -10.88
CA SER A 156 -21.36 -2.87 -10.12
C SER A 156 -20.99 -3.78 -8.93
N PRO A 157 -21.64 -3.59 -7.77
CA PRO A 157 -21.34 -4.37 -6.58
C PRO A 157 -21.76 -5.83 -6.79
N ILE A 158 -20.78 -6.72 -6.67
CA ILE A 158 -20.97 -8.17 -6.66
C ILE A 158 -20.32 -8.70 -5.40
N GLY A 159 -20.99 -9.63 -4.73
CA GLY A 159 -20.43 -10.33 -3.58
C GLY A 159 -20.93 -11.76 -3.49
N ILE A 160 -20.02 -12.64 -3.09
CA ILE A 160 -20.27 -14.07 -2.91
C ILE A 160 -19.79 -14.46 -1.51
N VAL A 161 -20.70 -15.01 -0.72
CA VAL A 161 -20.41 -15.71 0.54
C VAL A 161 -20.48 -17.21 0.27
N LEU A 162 -19.39 -17.90 0.58
CA LEU A 162 -19.29 -19.34 0.42
C LEU A 162 -20.15 -20.06 1.48
N GLY A 163 -21.04 -20.92 1.02
CA GLY A 163 -21.81 -21.88 1.81
C GLY A 163 -21.12 -23.24 1.93
N PRO A 164 -21.81 -24.21 2.56
CA PRO A 164 -21.28 -25.55 2.80
C PRO A 164 -20.89 -26.30 1.53
N GLY A 165 -21.63 -26.11 0.43
CA GLY A 165 -21.41 -26.82 -0.83
C GLY A 165 -20.15 -26.41 -1.61
N GLN A 166 -19.53 -25.26 -1.28
CA GLN A 166 -18.27 -24.82 -1.90
C GLN A 166 -17.02 -25.15 -1.05
N LYS A 167 -17.18 -25.94 0.02
CA LYS A 167 -16.08 -26.47 0.85
C LYS A 167 -15.40 -27.64 0.14
N GLY A 168 -14.07 -27.76 0.25
CA GLY A 168 -13.35 -28.97 -0.18
C GLY A 168 -13.05 -29.13 -1.68
N MET A 169 -12.99 -28.05 -2.47
CA MET A 169 -12.66 -28.16 -3.89
C MET A 169 -11.15 -28.40 -4.14
N GLY A 170 -10.80 -29.66 -4.46
CA GLY A 170 -9.54 -30.04 -5.14
C GLY A 170 -8.27 -30.05 -4.27
N PRO A 171 -7.09 -30.33 -4.86
CA PRO A 171 -5.82 -30.42 -4.14
C PRO A 171 -5.22 -29.05 -3.77
N TYR A 172 -5.95 -27.96 -3.99
CA TYR A 172 -5.45 -26.59 -3.87
C TYR A 172 -5.89 -25.95 -2.55
N LEU A 173 -5.04 -25.06 -2.02
CA LEU A 173 -5.43 -24.19 -0.92
C LEU A 173 -6.46 -23.16 -1.40
N THR A 174 -7.73 -23.38 -1.09
CA THR A 174 -8.84 -22.50 -1.45
C THR A 174 -9.47 -21.87 -0.21
N ALA A 175 -10.18 -20.75 -0.36
CA ALA A 175 -10.97 -20.17 0.72
C ALA A 175 -12.01 -21.17 1.27
N GLY A 176 -12.62 -21.98 0.40
CA GLY A 176 -13.55 -23.04 0.80
C GLY A 176 -12.90 -24.12 1.66
N LEU A 177 -11.69 -24.57 1.30
CA LEU A 177 -10.92 -25.51 2.11
C LEU A 177 -10.58 -24.92 3.49
N LEU A 178 -10.17 -23.65 3.55
CA LEU A 178 -9.87 -22.98 4.81
C LEU A 178 -11.11 -22.92 5.72
N LEU A 179 -12.26 -22.54 5.18
CA LEU A 179 -13.54 -22.53 5.91
C LEU A 179 -13.95 -23.93 6.37
N GLU A 180 -13.71 -24.97 5.56
CA GLU A 180 -13.95 -26.38 5.94
C GLU A 180 -13.10 -26.80 7.14
N LYS A 181 -11.83 -26.39 7.18
CA LYS A 181 -10.90 -26.67 8.28
C LYS A 181 -11.09 -25.75 9.49
N GLY A 182 -12.16 -24.95 9.52
CA GLY A 182 -12.48 -24.07 10.65
C GLY A 182 -11.66 -22.78 10.70
N HIS A 183 -10.91 -22.46 9.64
CA HIS A 183 -10.24 -21.16 9.53
C HIS A 183 -11.24 -20.09 9.10
N ALA A 184 -11.34 -19.01 9.88
CA ALA A 184 -12.18 -17.88 9.54
C ALA A 184 -11.59 -17.09 8.37
N ILE A 185 -12.37 -16.94 7.30
CA ILE A 185 -12.06 -16.02 6.20
C ILE A 185 -12.92 -14.78 6.38
N ARG A 186 -12.27 -13.61 6.43
CA ARG A 186 -12.96 -12.34 6.66
C ARG A 186 -13.88 -12.00 5.50
N LEU A 187 -15.04 -11.43 5.83
CA LEU A 187 -15.92 -10.81 4.85
C LEU A 187 -15.42 -9.42 4.48
N ASP A 188 -15.74 -8.98 3.27
CA ASP A 188 -15.46 -7.64 2.74
C ASP A 188 -16.74 -7.01 2.18
N GLN A 189 -16.74 -5.68 2.06
CA GLN A 189 -17.88 -4.89 1.59
C GLN A 189 -17.88 -4.72 0.07
N ALA A 190 -18.90 -5.26 -0.61
CA ALA A 190 -19.07 -5.09 -2.05
C ALA A 190 -19.55 -3.68 -2.44
N MET A 191 -20.16 -2.93 -1.50
CA MET A 191 -20.66 -1.56 -1.71
C MET A 191 -20.23 -0.65 -0.55
N ASN A 192 -19.92 0.62 -0.83
CA ASN A 192 -19.57 1.57 0.24
C ASN A 192 -20.86 1.96 0.96
N ASP A 193 -20.88 1.81 2.27
CA ASP A 193 -22.01 2.20 3.10
C ASP A 193 -21.63 3.38 4.02
N ASN A 194 -22.26 4.52 3.78
CA ASN A 194 -22.07 5.71 4.60
C ASN A 194 -22.95 5.70 5.86
N THR A 195 -23.84 4.72 6.03
CA THR A 195 -24.69 4.58 7.21
C THR A 195 -23.94 3.99 8.41
N GLY A 196 -22.86 3.24 8.16
CA GLY A 196 -22.07 2.58 9.20
C GLY A 196 -22.55 1.19 9.59
N LYS A 197 -23.64 0.71 8.99
CA LYS A 197 -24.22 -0.60 9.29
C LYS A 197 -23.33 -1.72 8.78
N THR A 198 -22.78 -1.56 7.57
CA THR A 198 -21.78 -2.49 7.03
C THR A 198 -20.57 -2.60 7.94
N THR A 199 -20.12 -1.51 8.55
CA THR A 199 -19.01 -1.52 9.52
C THR A 199 -19.37 -2.31 10.77
N VAL A 200 -20.54 -2.07 11.37
CA VAL A 200 -21.05 -2.85 12.50
C VAL A 200 -21.13 -4.34 12.16
N CYS A 201 -21.65 -4.69 10.98
CA CYS A 201 -21.72 -6.09 10.54
C CYS A 201 -20.34 -6.72 10.37
N LEU A 202 -19.40 -6.01 9.75
CA LEU A 202 -18.03 -6.50 9.58
C LEU A 202 -17.32 -6.69 10.92
N GLU A 203 -17.45 -5.76 11.86
CA GLU A 203 -16.87 -5.89 13.20
C GLU A 203 -17.43 -7.12 13.95
N ALA A 204 -18.76 -7.28 13.93
CA ALA A 204 -19.44 -8.40 14.59
C ALA A 204 -19.09 -9.78 14.00
N LEU A 205 -18.82 -9.85 12.70
CA LEU A 205 -18.52 -11.12 12.00
C LEU A 205 -17.02 -11.43 11.91
N ASN A 206 -16.16 -10.41 11.71
CA ASN A 206 -14.71 -10.60 11.58
C ASN A 206 -13.98 -10.63 12.93
N LYS A 207 -14.66 -10.27 14.03
CA LYS A 207 -14.11 -10.19 15.40
C LYS A 207 -12.88 -9.28 15.51
N ASP A 208 -12.89 -8.16 14.78
CA ASP A 208 -11.84 -7.15 14.91
C ASP A 208 -11.98 -6.49 16.30
N GLY A 209 -10.98 -6.71 17.15
CA GLY A 209 -10.99 -6.30 18.56
C GLY A 209 -10.84 -4.79 18.70
N ASP A 210 -11.97 -4.09 18.69
CA ASP A 210 -12.26 -2.78 19.30
C ASP A 210 -13.73 -2.37 19.01
N GLY A 211 -14.60 -3.36 18.77
CA GLY A 211 -15.94 -3.17 18.19
C GLY A 211 -16.78 -2.16 18.97
N GLN A 212 -17.36 -1.20 18.26
CA GLN A 212 -18.19 -0.13 18.85
C GLN A 212 -19.62 -0.57 19.14
N ALA A 213 -20.00 -1.77 18.69
CA ALA A 213 -21.34 -2.32 18.87
C ALA A 213 -21.47 -3.07 20.20
N ASP A 214 -22.61 -2.90 20.87
CA ASP A 214 -22.96 -3.65 22.07
C ASP A 214 -23.16 -5.15 21.78
N GLN A 215 -23.07 -5.97 22.83
CA GLN A 215 -23.15 -7.43 22.71
C GLN A 215 -24.47 -7.93 22.11
N ALA A 216 -25.60 -7.25 22.36
CA ALA A 216 -26.88 -7.65 21.81
C ALA A 216 -26.92 -7.42 20.29
N THR A 217 -26.35 -6.30 19.82
CA THR A 217 -26.17 -6.05 18.38
C THR A 217 -25.28 -7.10 17.72
N VAL A 218 -24.15 -7.44 18.34
CA VAL A 218 -23.24 -8.46 17.82
C VAL A 218 -23.95 -9.81 17.69
N SER A 219 -24.69 -10.22 18.72
CA SER A 219 -25.46 -11.47 18.69
C SER A 219 -26.57 -11.45 17.64
N MET A 220 -27.29 -10.34 17.48
CA MET A 220 -28.31 -10.18 16.42
C MET A 220 -27.69 -10.32 15.03
N VAL A 221 -26.59 -9.62 14.75
CA VAL A 221 -25.91 -9.69 13.44
C VAL A 221 -25.44 -11.12 13.17
N GLN A 222 -24.85 -11.80 14.16
CA GLN A 222 -24.39 -13.18 14.00
C GLN A 222 -25.54 -14.14 13.70
N GLN A 223 -26.69 -13.98 14.37
CA GLN A 223 -27.88 -14.79 14.10
C GLN A 223 -28.43 -14.54 12.69
N LEU A 224 -28.56 -13.26 12.29
CA LEU A 224 -29.04 -12.89 10.95
C LEU A 224 -28.08 -13.38 9.86
N ALA A 225 -26.77 -13.27 10.07
CA ALA A 225 -25.77 -13.78 9.14
C ALA A 225 -25.80 -15.30 9.02
N ALA A 226 -25.99 -16.02 10.14
CA ALA A 226 -26.12 -17.47 10.12
C ALA A 226 -27.35 -17.93 9.32
N GLN A 227 -28.46 -17.18 9.40
CA GLN A 227 -29.66 -17.44 8.60
C GLN A 227 -29.43 -17.10 7.12
N LEU A 228 -28.91 -15.90 6.83
CA LEU A 228 -28.74 -15.40 5.46
C LEU A 228 -27.72 -16.21 4.66
N TYR A 229 -26.66 -16.70 5.31
CA TYR A 229 -25.55 -17.38 4.66
C TYR A 229 -25.56 -18.90 4.85
N ALA A 230 -26.65 -19.48 5.39
CA ALA A 230 -26.75 -20.90 5.72
C ALA A 230 -26.31 -21.81 4.56
N ASP A 231 -26.76 -21.48 3.35
CA ASP A 231 -26.47 -22.23 2.11
C ASP A 231 -25.46 -21.52 1.19
N GLY A 232 -24.83 -20.45 1.69
CA GLY A 232 -24.10 -19.48 0.88
C GLY A 232 -25.03 -18.39 0.36
N TYR A 233 -24.42 -17.31 -0.15
CA TYR A 233 -25.17 -16.15 -0.60
C TYR A 233 -24.48 -15.44 -1.75
N GLU A 234 -25.27 -14.95 -2.70
CA GLU A 234 -24.77 -14.20 -3.84
C GLU A 234 -25.64 -12.96 -4.08
N HIS A 235 -25.00 -11.86 -4.44
CA HIS A 235 -25.68 -10.66 -4.91
C HIS A 235 -24.94 -10.06 -6.10
N GLY A 236 -25.70 -9.39 -7.00
CA GLY A 236 -25.12 -8.73 -8.17
C GLY A 236 -24.57 -9.67 -9.24
N THR A 237 -24.75 -11.00 -9.12
CA THR A 237 -24.22 -11.98 -10.07
C THR A 237 -25.07 -12.14 -11.34
N GLN A 238 -26.28 -11.56 -11.37
CA GLN A 238 -27.22 -11.63 -12.49
C GLN A 238 -26.73 -10.89 -13.74
N ILE A 239 -26.00 -9.78 -13.55
CA ILE A 239 -25.49 -8.93 -14.64
C ILE A 239 -24.03 -8.60 -14.34
N ILE A 240 -23.13 -9.10 -15.20
CA ILE A 240 -21.70 -8.84 -15.05
C ILE A 240 -21.35 -7.49 -15.66
N ASP A 241 -20.79 -6.59 -14.85
CA ASP A 241 -20.30 -5.29 -15.31
C ASP A 241 -19.15 -5.48 -16.33
N PRO A 242 -19.16 -4.78 -17.48
CA PRO A 242 -18.12 -4.89 -18.50
C PRO A 242 -16.71 -4.47 -18.02
N ARG A 243 -16.60 -3.77 -16.88
CA ARG A 243 -15.32 -3.42 -16.25
C ARG A 243 -14.67 -4.58 -15.50
N LEU A 244 -15.44 -5.64 -15.22
CA LEU A 244 -14.91 -6.85 -14.62
C LEU A 244 -14.27 -7.74 -15.70
N ARG A 245 -13.15 -8.36 -15.35
CA ARG A 245 -12.43 -9.23 -16.27
C ARG A 245 -13.27 -10.46 -16.56
N GLN A 246 -13.34 -10.87 -17.82
CA GLN A 246 -13.97 -12.11 -18.24
C GLN A 246 -12.94 -12.98 -18.97
N ILE A 247 -12.88 -14.26 -18.60
CA ILE A 247 -11.97 -15.25 -19.15
C ILE A 247 -12.81 -16.35 -19.78
N LEU A 248 -12.54 -16.66 -21.05
CA LEU A 248 -13.17 -17.80 -21.72
C LEU A 248 -12.33 -19.05 -21.49
N LEU A 249 -12.92 -20.06 -20.87
CA LEU A 249 -12.32 -21.38 -20.75
C LEU A 249 -12.97 -22.36 -21.72
N PRO A 250 -12.19 -23.15 -22.48
CA PRO A 250 -12.75 -24.22 -23.29
C PRO A 250 -13.34 -25.30 -22.39
N ALA A 251 -14.54 -25.77 -22.73
CA ALA A 251 -15.20 -26.89 -22.07
C ALA A 251 -15.13 -28.15 -22.96
N GLN A 252 -15.29 -29.31 -22.33
CA GLN A 252 -15.18 -30.62 -23.00
C GLN A 252 -16.23 -30.84 -24.10
N ASP A 253 -17.33 -30.09 -24.06
CA ASP A 253 -18.42 -30.14 -25.04
C ASP A 253 -18.19 -29.23 -26.26
N GLY A 254 -16.95 -28.76 -26.46
CA GLY A 254 -16.58 -27.90 -27.58
C GLY A 254 -17.09 -26.46 -27.47
N ARG A 255 -17.71 -26.09 -26.34
CA ARG A 255 -18.18 -24.72 -26.05
C ARG A 255 -17.19 -23.99 -25.14
N TYR A 256 -17.37 -22.68 -25.01
CA TYR A 256 -16.62 -21.86 -24.06
C TYR A 256 -17.49 -21.50 -22.86
N ARG A 257 -16.88 -21.49 -21.66
CA ARG A 257 -17.49 -20.96 -20.43
C ARG A 257 -16.81 -19.65 -20.09
N ALA A 258 -17.60 -18.59 -19.97
CA ALA A 258 -17.13 -17.31 -19.48
C ALA A 258 -17.04 -17.34 -17.94
N LEU A 259 -15.88 -16.97 -17.41
CA LEU A 259 -15.63 -16.85 -15.98
C LEU A 259 -15.26 -15.41 -15.63
N THR A 260 -15.87 -14.90 -14.57
CA THR A 260 -15.54 -13.59 -14.00
C THR A 260 -14.82 -13.80 -12.69
N PRO A 261 -13.48 -13.74 -12.64
CA PRO A 261 -12.74 -13.87 -11.38
C PRO A 261 -13.04 -12.69 -10.45
N LEU A 262 -13.51 -13.02 -9.25
CA LEU A 262 -13.64 -12.08 -8.14
C LEU A 262 -12.49 -12.27 -7.16
N THR A 263 -12.18 -11.21 -6.41
CA THR A 263 -11.05 -11.20 -5.48
C THR A 263 -11.54 -11.38 -4.05
N SER A 264 -10.86 -12.21 -3.26
CA SER A 264 -11.07 -12.29 -1.81
C SER A 264 -10.01 -11.51 -1.03
N MET A 265 -10.42 -10.36 -0.48
CA MET A 265 -9.56 -9.59 0.42
C MET A 265 -9.34 -10.31 1.76
N GLY A 266 -10.36 -11.02 2.26
CA GLY A 266 -10.24 -11.83 3.46
C GLY A 266 -9.21 -12.95 3.34
N LEU A 267 -9.18 -13.67 2.21
CA LEU A 267 -8.15 -14.68 1.94
C LEU A 267 -6.75 -14.06 1.84
N SER A 268 -6.64 -12.90 1.19
CA SER A 268 -5.37 -12.17 1.08
C SER A 268 -4.82 -11.76 2.46
N ALA A 269 -5.70 -11.27 3.34
CA ALA A 269 -5.35 -10.92 4.72
C ALA A 269 -4.94 -12.16 5.53
N TYR A 270 -5.68 -13.28 5.39
CA TYR A 270 -5.35 -14.55 6.04
C TYR A 270 -3.93 -15.01 5.68
N LEU A 271 -3.63 -15.12 4.39
CA LEU A 271 -2.32 -15.59 3.91
C LEU A 271 -1.17 -14.70 4.38
N HIS A 272 -1.37 -13.38 4.36
CA HIS A 272 -0.36 -12.45 4.82
C HIS A 272 -0.12 -12.53 6.33
N SER A 273 -1.17 -12.68 7.14
CA SER A 273 -1.02 -12.86 8.60
C SER A 273 -0.22 -14.11 8.97
N HIS A 274 -0.40 -15.20 8.22
CA HIS A 274 0.37 -16.42 8.39
C HIS A 274 1.83 -16.25 7.97
N TRP A 275 2.09 -15.51 6.87
CA TRP A 275 3.45 -15.17 6.46
C TRP A 275 4.20 -14.31 7.50
N GLN A 276 3.54 -13.32 8.09
CA GLN A 276 4.14 -12.46 9.11
C GLN A 276 4.54 -13.23 10.37
N ARG A 277 3.77 -14.24 10.79
CA ARG A 277 4.04 -15.02 12.00
C ARG A 277 5.30 -15.90 11.90
N GLU A 278 5.67 -16.35 10.70
CA GLU A 278 6.84 -17.22 10.49
C GLU A 278 8.18 -16.47 10.47
N LYS A 279 8.18 -15.14 10.47
CA LYS A 279 9.41 -14.35 10.58
C LYS A 279 9.34 -13.42 11.79
N SER A 280 10.45 -13.26 12.51
CA SER A 280 10.65 -12.32 13.63
C SER A 280 10.63 -10.84 13.20
N TYR A 281 9.62 -10.41 12.43
CA TYR A 281 9.40 -9.04 11.97
C TYR A 281 7.98 -8.61 12.35
N ALA A 282 7.72 -8.62 13.66
CA ALA A 282 6.49 -8.10 14.24
C ALA A 282 6.67 -6.62 14.52
N GLN A 283 6.02 -5.77 13.71
CA GLN A 283 5.34 -4.52 14.08
C GLN A 283 5.12 -3.69 12.80
N LEU A 284 3.90 -3.18 12.61
CA LEU A 284 3.47 -2.20 11.59
C LEU A 284 2.87 -2.73 10.28
N VAL A 285 1.71 -3.40 10.34
CA VAL A 285 0.74 -3.37 9.22
C VAL A 285 -0.69 -3.34 9.79
N PHE A 286 -1.36 -2.19 9.66
CA PHE A 286 -2.81 -2.06 9.86
C PHE A 286 -3.53 -2.34 8.53
N TYR A 287 -4.52 -3.22 8.55
CA TYR A 287 -5.43 -3.44 7.42
C TYR A 287 -6.52 -2.38 7.40
N GLY A 288 -6.51 -1.52 6.39
CA GLY A 288 -7.64 -0.64 6.09
C GLY A 288 -8.49 -1.22 4.97
N PHE A 289 -9.73 -1.64 5.28
CA PHE A 289 -10.74 -2.00 4.28
C PHE A 289 -11.35 -0.73 3.62
N SER A 290 -10.50 0.17 3.12
CA SER A 290 -10.93 1.40 2.43
C SER A 290 -10.78 1.28 0.91
N SER A 291 -11.59 2.04 0.17
CA SER A 291 -11.49 2.16 -1.29
C SER A 291 -10.17 2.77 -1.79
N THR A 292 -9.34 3.33 -0.90
CA THR A 292 -8.03 3.93 -1.23
C THR A 292 -6.85 2.95 -1.07
N ALA A 293 -7.06 1.81 -0.42
CA ALA A 293 -6.05 0.80 -0.14
C ALA A 293 -5.70 -0.14 -1.33
N ILE A 294 -6.36 0.04 -2.48
CA ILE A 294 -6.50 -0.98 -3.53
C ILE A 294 -5.24 -1.15 -4.41
N ASN A 295 -4.29 -0.21 -4.40
CA ASN A 295 -3.21 -0.15 -5.40
C ASN A 295 -1.82 -0.60 -4.93
N ASN A 296 -1.65 -1.05 -3.68
CA ASN A 296 -0.32 -1.42 -3.19
C ASN A 296 -0.15 -2.96 -3.14
N PHE A 297 0.44 -3.51 -4.20
CA PHE A 297 0.93 -4.89 -4.22
C PHE A 297 2.37 -4.92 -3.70
N THR A 298 2.66 -5.82 -2.75
CA THR A 298 4.05 -6.19 -2.44
C THR A 298 4.32 -7.57 -3.00
N ALA A 299 5.24 -7.61 -3.97
CA ALA A 299 5.85 -8.85 -4.40
C ALA A 299 6.73 -9.39 -3.26
N ILE A 300 6.28 -10.46 -2.61
CA ILE A 300 7.05 -11.16 -1.59
C ILE A 300 7.77 -12.31 -2.29
N ARG A 301 9.07 -12.15 -2.50
CA ARG A 301 9.96 -13.22 -2.99
C ARG A 301 10.55 -13.95 -1.78
N LYS A 302 10.41 -15.28 -1.71
CA LYS A 302 11.14 -16.10 -0.74
C LYS A 302 12.61 -16.24 -1.19
N VAL A 303 13.41 -15.18 -1.02
CA VAL A 303 14.88 -15.25 -1.20
C VAL A 303 15.49 -15.43 0.18
N GLY A 304 16.42 -16.37 0.33
CA GLY A 304 17.16 -16.58 1.59
C GLY A 304 17.93 -15.35 2.08
N HIS A 305 18.17 -14.35 1.22
CA HIS A 305 18.97 -13.16 1.51
C HIS A 305 18.51 -11.88 0.77
N ALA A 306 17.20 -11.64 0.62
CA ALA A 306 16.75 -10.36 0.06
C ALA A 306 16.95 -9.22 1.08
N LEU A 307 17.81 -8.26 0.74
CA LEU A 307 17.91 -6.97 1.40
C LEU A 307 16.57 -6.23 1.34
N GLU A 308 16.19 -5.68 2.48
CA GLU A 308 15.02 -4.80 2.64
C GLU A 308 15.06 -3.64 1.66
N PRO A 309 13.91 -3.09 1.23
CA PRO A 309 13.90 -1.78 0.61
C PRO A 309 14.42 -0.74 1.63
N GLU A 310 15.53 -0.06 1.29
CA GLU A 310 16.19 0.99 2.11
C GLU A 310 15.33 2.25 2.38
N ARG A 311 14.06 2.28 1.98
CA ARG A 311 13.14 3.40 2.21
C ARG A 311 11.95 2.93 3.02
N SER A 312 11.69 3.62 4.12
CA SER A 312 10.40 3.59 4.80
C SER A 312 9.30 3.93 3.79
N VAL A 313 8.58 2.92 3.32
CA VAL A 313 7.41 3.13 2.47
C VAL A 313 6.32 3.68 3.37
N THR A 314 6.14 5.00 3.37
CA THR A 314 5.00 5.66 4.00
C THR A 314 3.75 5.32 3.20
N GLY A 315 3.12 4.20 3.53
CA GLY A 315 1.96 3.66 2.83
C GLY A 315 2.02 2.14 2.78
N ILE A 316 1.41 1.51 3.77
CA ILE A 316 1.40 0.06 3.99
C ILE A 316 0.84 -0.67 2.75
N PRO A 317 1.49 -1.76 2.29
CA PRO A 317 0.95 -2.58 1.20
C PRO A 317 -0.14 -3.52 1.70
N ASN A 318 -1.30 -3.53 1.03
CA ASN A 318 -2.49 -4.27 1.47
C ASN A 318 -2.63 -5.66 0.81
N ARG A 319 -1.78 -6.01 -0.17
CA ARG A 319 -1.83 -7.33 -0.84
C ARG A 319 -0.42 -7.90 -1.05
N ALA A 320 -0.15 -9.06 -0.46
CA ALA A 320 1.06 -9.83 -0.74
C ALA A 320 0.87 -10.70 -1.98
N LEU A 321 1.72 -10.52 -2.98
CA LEU A 321 1.88 -11.46 -4.08
C LEU A 321 3.01 -12.41 -3.72
N VAL A 322 2.67 -13.66 -3.40
CA VAL A 322 3.66 -14.71 -3.16
C VAL A 322 4.05 -15.28 -4.52
N PHE A 323 5.31 -15.12 -4.90
CA PHE A 323 5.84 -15.72 -6.12
C PHE A 323 6.59 -17.00 -5.78
N ASP A 324 6.15 -18.11 -6.36
CA ASP A 324 7.01 -19.27 -6.60
C ASP A 324 7.56 -19.13 -8.03
N VAL A 325 8.55 -18.25 -8.20
CA VAL A 325 9.26 -18.13 -9.48
C VAL A 325 10.22 -19.32 -9.57
N PRO A 326 10.34 -19.99 -10.74
CA PRO A 326 11.42 -20.93 -10.98
C PRO A 326 12.74 -20.34 -10.49
N ARG A 327 13.47 -21.07 -9.64
CA ARG A 327 14.80 -20.67 -9.21
C ARG A 327 15.73 -20.80 -10.39
N ILE A 328 15.87 -19.72 -11.14
CA ILE A 328 16.99 -19.56 -12.05
C ILE A 328 18.24 -19.55 -11.18
N ASP A 329 19.18 -20.47 -11.45
CA ASP A 329 20.47 -20.47 -10.75
C ASP A 329 21.26 -19.17 -11.06
N GLU A 330 22.36 -18.98 -10.34
CA GLU A 330 23.14 -17.75 -10.44
C GLU A 330 23.68 -17.52 -11.87
N ALA A 331 24.15 -18.59 -12.53
CA ALA A 331 24.66 -18.58 -13.89
C ALA A 331 23.60 -18.12 -14.91
N HIS A 332 22.41 -18.73 -14.89
CA HIS A 332 21.31 -18.36 -15.78
C HIS A 332 20.76 -16.95 -15.49
N THR A 333 20.82 -16.50 -14.22
CA THR A 333 20.42 -15.15 -13.83
C THR A 333 21.37 -14.10 -14.42
N VAL A 334 22.67 -14.39 -14.40
CA VAL A 334 23.72 -13.54 -14.96
C VAL A 334 23.58 -13.46 -16.47
N LEU A 335 23.41 -14.60 -17.15
CA LEU A 335 23.17 -14.65 -18.59
C LEU A 335 21.92 -13.85 -18.99
N ALA A 336 20.79 -14.05 -18.30
CA ALA A 336 19.56 -13.30 -18.56
C ALA A 336 19.75 -11.78 -18.37
N ARG A 337 20.51 -11.37 -17.34
CA ARG A 337 20.82 -9.95 -17.11
C ARG A 337 21.65 -9.36 -18.25
N VAL A 338 22.71 -10.05 -18.68
CA VAL A 338 23.55 -9.62 -19.82
C VAL A 338 22.69 -9.56 -21.09
N ARG A 339 21.85 -10.58 -21.33
CA ARG A 339 20.92 -10.65 -22.46
C ARG A 339 19.88 -9.52 -22.46
N HIS A 340 19.32 -9.10 -21.33
CA HIS A 340 18.25 -8.08 -21.34
C HIS A 340 18.74 -6.65 -21.07
N LEU A 341 19.73 -6.48 -20.20
CA LEU A 341 20.15 -5.18 -19.69
C LEU A 341 21.59 -4.79 -20.05
N GLY A 342 22.35 -5.75 -20.60
CA GLY A 342 23.79 -5.61 -20.81
C GLY A 342 24.57 -5.64 -19.50
N TYR A 343 25.89 -5.74 -19.64
CA TYR A 343 26.82 -5.77 -18.52
C TYR A 343 26.91 -4.43 -17.79
N ARG A 344 26.97 -4.50 -16.46
CA ARG A 344 27.19 -3.36 -15.57
C ARG A 344 28.24 -3.75 -14.54
N ILE A 345 29.21 -2.88 -14.29
CA ILE A 345 30.23 -3.17 -13.28
C ILE A 345 29.57 -3.12 -11.89
N GLN A 346 29.73 -4.18 -11.11
CA GLN A 346 29.46 -4.17 -9.68
C GLN A 346 30.78 -4.39 -8.92
N LEU A 347 31.34 -3.28 -8.41
CA LEU A 347 32.50 -3.36 -7.53
C LEU A 347 32.06 -3.63 -6.08
N PRO A 348 32.68 -4.59 -5.37
CA PRO A 348 32.43 -4.79 -3.95
C PRO A 348 32.57 -3.50 -3.15
N LYS A 349 31.80 -3.34 -2.07
CA LYS A 349 31.79 -2.11 -1.25
C LYS A 349 33.19 -1.73 -0.74
N ALA A 350 33.97 -2.72 -0.29
CA ALA A 350 35.34 -2.51 0.19
C ALA A 350 36.25 -1.95 -0.92
N VAL A 351 36.19 -2.53 -2.12
CA VAL A 351 36.95 -2.07 -3.29
C VAL A 351 36.56 -0.66 -3.68
N ARG A 352 35.25 -0.32 -3.66
CA ARG A 352 34.79 1.05 -3.94
C ARG A 352 35.35 2.07 -2.95
N ALA A 353 35.36 1.74 -1.67
CA ALA A 353 35.89 2.62 -0.63
C ALA A 353 37.41 2.83 -0.77
N GLU A 354 38.15 1.78 -1.10
CA GLU A 354 39.59 1.86 -1.32
C GLU A 354 39.92 2.71 -2.57
N LEU A 355 39.26 2.45 -3.69
CA LEU A 355 39.45 3.24 -4.93
C LEU A 355 39.15 4.71 -4.70
N PHE A 356 38.09 5.01 -3.95
CA PHE A 356 37.72 6.37 -3.60
C PHE A 356 38.81 7.06 -2.75
N ALA A 357 39.31 6.40 -1.71
CA ALA A 357 40.36 6.95 -0.85
C ALA A 357 41.66 7.21 -1.62
N GLN A 358 42.04 6.31 -2.54
CA GLN A 358 43.22 6.53 -3.37
C GLN A 358 43.00 7.68 -4.37
N TYR A 359 41.81 7.82 -4.94
CA TYR A 359 41.49 8.90 -5.88
C TYR A 359 41.46 10.28 -5.22
N GLN A 360 41.01 10.38 -3.96
CA GLN A 360 41.13 11.62 -3.17
C GLN A 360 42.59 12.05 -2.97
N ARG A 361 43.51 11.09 -2.74
CA ARG A 361 44.95 11.38 -2.65
C ARG A 361 45.51 11.86 -3.99
N HIS A 362 45.05 11.29 -5.11
CA HIS A 362 45.43 11.74 -6.45
C HIS A 362 45.03 13.20 -6.71
N THR A 363 43.77 13.56 -6.46
CA THR A 363 43.27 14.93 -6.67
C THR A 363 43.98 15.97 -5.79
N ALA A 364 44.33 15.62 -4.55
CA ALA A 364 45.17 16.46 -3.70
C ALA A 364 46.58 16.63 -4.29
N THR A 365 47.20 15.54 -4.77
CA THR A 365 48.56 15.55 -5.35
C THR A 365 48.61 16.33 -6.68
N LEU A 366 47.55 16.27 -7.50
CA LEU A 366 47.47 16.95 -8.79
C LEU A 366 47.64 18.48 -8.66
N ARG A 367 47.24 19.05 -7.50
CA ARG A 367 47.39 20.48 -7.21
C ARG A 367 48.82 20.89 -6.89
N SER A 368 49.68 19.95 -6.48
CA SER A 368 51.05 20.21 -6.05
C SER A 368 52.12 19.64 -6.98
N ASP A 369 51.87 18.48 -7.60
CA ASP A 369 52.82 17.75 -8.46
C ASP A 369 52.05 16.91 -9.49
N SER A 370 52.03 17.40 -10.73
CA SER A 370 51.29 16.77 -11.82
C SER A 370 51.90 15.43 -12.27
N VAL A 371 53.22 15.25 -12.17
CA VAL A 371 53.91 14.03 -12.59
C VAL A 371 53.63 12.91 -11.60
N ARG A 372 53.76 13.19 -10.29
CA ARG A 372 53.45 12.22 -9.23
C ARG A 372 51.96 11.89 -9.19
N ALA A 373 51.09 12.85 -9.48
CA ALA A 373 49.65 12.60 -9.60
C ALA A 373 49.35 11.62 -10.75
N ILE A 374 49.94 11.80 -11.93
CA ILE A 374 49.77 10.87 -13.08
C ILE A 374 50.20 9.46 -12.71
N GLU A 375 51.33 9.29 -12.00
CA GLU A 375 51.80 7.95 -11.63
C GLU A 375 50.90 7.29 -10.57
N LEU A 376 50.37 8.08 -9.62
CA LEU A 376 49.39 7.59 -8.65
C LEU A 376 48.08 7.19 -9.33
N GLU A 377 47.59 7.96 -10.30
CA GLU A 377 46.40 7.63 -11.11
C GLU A 377 46.58 6.29 -11.84
N ARG A 378 47.74 6.10 -12.47
CA ARG A 378 48.08 4.85 -13.17
C ARG A 378 48.07 3.66 -12.23
N ARG A 379 48.63 3.79 -11.02
CA ARG A 379 48.64 2.73 -10.01
C ARG A 379 47.23 2.37 -9.56
N ILE A 380 46.41 3.37 -9.21
CA ILE A 380 45.00 3.19 -8.78
C ILE A 380 44.22 2.43 -9.84
N CYS A 381 44.35 2.90 -11.08
CA CYS A 381 43.61 2.35 -12.19
C CYS A 381 44.10 0.94 -12.56
N ARG A 382 45.39 0.62 -12.45
CA ARG A 382 45.90 -0.77 -12.61
C ARG A 382 45.30 -1.72 -11.56
N SER A 383 45.24 -1.31 -10.30
CA SER A 383 44.62 -2.11 -9.24
C SER A 383 43.10 -2.29 -9.46
N ALA A 384 42.40 -1.21 -9.85
CA ALA A 384 40.98 -1.26 -10.19
C ALA A 384 40.72 -2.20 -11.38
N LEU A 385 41.58 -2.15 -12.39
CA LEU A 385 41.48 -2.96 -13.60
C LEU A 385 41.66 -4.45 -13.33
N ALA A 386 42.59 -4.83 -12.46
CA ALA A 386 42.78 -6.24 -12.10
C ALA A 386 41.51 -6.82 -11.43
N LEU A 387 40.94 -6.08 -10.48
CA LEU A 387 39.70 -6.50 -9.79
C LEU A 387 38.49 -6.50 -10.73
N PHE A 388 38.41 -5.49 -11.59
CA PHE A 388 37.37 -5.42 -12.60
C PHE A 388 37.44 -6.60 -13.57
N TRP A 389 38.64 -6.93 -14.03
CA TRP A 389 38.85 -8.04 -14.97
C TRP A 389 38.50 -9.40 -14.37
N LEU A 390 38.90 -9.67 -13.12
CA LEU A 390 38.51 -10.89 -12.42
C LEU A 390 36.99 -11.05 -12.34
N HIS A 391 36.27 -9.96 -12.07
CA HIS A 391 34.81 -9.98 -12.07
C HIS A 391 34.22 -10.21 -13.46
N VAL A 392 34.80 -9.64 -14.52
CA VAL A 392 34.35 -9.90 -15.90
C VAL A 392 34.57 -11.37 -16.29
N LEU A 393 35.67 -11.98 -15.88
CA LEU A 393 35.94 -13.41 -16.11
C LEU A 393 34.95 -14.31 -15.36
N ASP A 394 34.72 -14.06 -14.07
CA ASP A 394 33.72 -14.79 -13.28
C ASP A 394 32.32 -14.73 -13.93
N GLN A 395 31.91 -13.55 -14.40
CA GLN A 395 30.64 -13.39 -15.10
C GLN A 395 30.63 -14.07 -16.47
N ARG A 396 31.77 -14.14 -17.16
CA ARG A 396 31.90 -14.90 -18.41
C ARG A 396 31.73 -16.39 -18.14
N ASP A 397 32.39 -16.92 -17.13
CA ASP A 397 32.33 -18.35 -16.80
C ASP A 397 30.88 -18.74 -16.44
N GLN A 398 30.19 -17.91 -15.65
CA GLN A 398 28.76 -18.05 -15.36
C GLN A 398 27.87 -18.00 -16.64
N CYS A 399 28.16 -17.11 -17.59
CA CYS A 399 27.46 -17.09 -18.87
C CYS A 399 27.73 -18.35 -19.70
N CYS A 400 28.98 -18.82 -19.73
CA CYS A 400 29.37 -20.04 -20.44
C CYS A 400 28.68 -21.28 -19.85
N ASP A 401 28.66 -21.42 -18.53
CA ASP A 401 27.99 -22.52 -17.83
C ASP A 401 26.49 -22.55 -18.16
N ALA A 402 25.82 -21.39 -18.09
CA ALA A 402 24.40 -21.28 -18.41
C ALA A 402 24.09 -21.58 -19.89
N LEU A 403 24.95 -21.11 -20.82
CA LEU A 403 24.81 -21.42 -22.24
C LEU A 403 25.04 -22.91 -22.52
N GLY A 404 26.02 -23.53 -21.85
CA GLY A 404 26.34 -24.94 -22.00
C GLY A 404 25.21 -25.89 -21.56
N SER A 405 24.32 -25.44 -20.67
CA SER A 405 23.10 -26.18 -20.31
C SER A 405 21.91 -25.98 -21.27
N MET A 406 22.02 -25.09 -22.25
CA MET A 406 20.97 -24.82 -23.25
C MET A 406 21.22 -25.61 -24.54
N ASN A 407 20.17 -25.84 -25.33
CA ASN A 407 20.31 -26.45 -26.65
C ASN A 407 20.98 -25.49 -27.66
N ASP A 408 21.50 -26.04 -28.76
CA ASP A 408 22.29 -25.29 -29.75
C ASP A 408 21.50 -24.14 -30.39
N ASP A 409 20.20 -24.34 -30.66
CA ASP A 409 19.34 -23.31 -31.25
C ASP A 409 19.20 -22.08 -30.34
N VAL A 410 19.01 -22.29 -29.03
CA VAL A 410 18.91 -21.20 -28.05
C VAL A 410 20.27 -20.54 -27.83
N GLN A 411 21.36 -21.30 -27.84
CA GLN A 411 22.72 -20.72 -27.77
C GLN A 411 22.96 -19.77 -28.94
N GLU A 412 22.57 -20.17 -30.16
CA GLU A 412 22.75 -19.36 -31.35
C GLU A 412 21.85 -18.11 -31.35
N GLU A 413 20.59 -18.25 -30.93
CA GLU A 413 19.69 -17.10 -30.75
C GLU A 413 20.29 -16.06 -29.78
N VAL A 414 20.84 -16.53 -28.65
CA VAL A 414 21.47 -15.65 -27.65
C VAL A 414 22.71 -14.96 -28.23
N ARG A 415 23.57 -15.68 -28.96
CA ARG A 415 24.76 -15.11 -29.64
C ARG A 415 24.36 -14.03 -30.66
N LEU A 416 23.35 -14.30 -31.49
CA LEU A 416 22.83 -13.33 -32.46
C LEU A 416 22.28 -12.07 -31.79
N GLN A 417 21.56 -12.20 -30.68
CA GLN A 417 21.00 -11.06 -29.94
C GLN A 417 22.07 -10.16 -29.31
N VAL A 418 23.24 -10.70 -28.95
CA VAL A 418 24.34 -9.92 -28.38
C VAL A 418 25.35 -9.44 -29.42
N ALA A 419 25.34 -9.97 -30.64
CA ALA A 419 26.26 -9.60 -31.72
C ALA A 419 26.24 -8.08 -32.04
N GLY A 420 25.07 -7.44 -31.89
CA GLY A 420 24.91 -5.98 -32.08
C GLY A 420 25.24 -5.12 -30.84
N ARG A 421 25.75 -5.71 -29.75
CA ARG A 421 26.01 -5.02 -28.48
C ARG A 421 27.48 -4.67 -28.28
N ARG A 422 27.78 -4.06 -27.12
CA ARG A 422 29.14 -3.66 -26.75
C ARG A 422 30.07 -4.87 -26.72
N ALA A 423 31.36 -4.63 -26.94
CA ALA A 423 32.36 -5.68 -26.98
C ALA A 423 32.42 -6.48 -25.67
N ILE A 424 32.16 -5.86 -24.52
CA ILE A 424 32.09 -6.60 -23.24
C ILE A 424 30.90 -7.57 -23.18
N ASP A 425 29.74 -7.19 -23.75
CA ASP A 425 28.55 -8.04 -23.76
C ASP A 425 28.77 -9.26 -24.67
N ARG A 426 29.41 -9.02 -25.83
CA ARG A 426 29.88 -10.07 -26.75
C ARG A 426 30.92 -10.99 -26.11
N PHE A 427 31.90 -10.43 -25.40
CA PHE A 427 32.93 -11.21 -24.72
C PHE A 427 32.36 -12.12 -23.63
N LEU A 428 31.38 -11.66 -22.86
CA LEU A 428 30.76 -12.47 -21.80
C LEU A 428 30.01 -13.69 -22.34
N VAL A 429 29.42 -13.59 -23.53
CA VAL A 429 28.56 -14.64 -24.11
C VAL A 429 29.31 -15.53 -25.11
N ALA A 430 30.18 -14.94 -25.93
CA ALA A 430 30.86 -15.62 -27.01
C ALA A 430 32.38 -15.72 -26.79
N GLY A 431 32.97 -14.93 -25.89
CA GLY A 431 34.42 -14.91 -25.67
C GLY A 431 35.19 -14.16 -26.76
N MET A 432 36.50 -14.45 -26.83
CA MET A 432 37.40 -13.99 -27.87
C MET A 432 37.46 -15.02 -29.00
N ASP A 433 37.62 -14.57 -30.25
CA ASP A 433 37.90 -15.41 -31.42
C ASP A 433 36.81 -16.43 -31.81
N THR A 434 35.57 -16.22 -31.37
CA THR A 434 34.38 -16.96 -31.80
C THR A 434 33.54 -16.15 -32.80
N ALA A 435 32.67 -16.82 -33.55
CA ALA A 435 31.69 -16.14 -34.41
C ALA A 435 30.78 -15.23 -33.55
N GLY A 436 30.87 -13.91 -33.77
CA GLY A 436 30.17 -12.91 -32.95
C GLY A 436 30.90 -12.47 -31.67
N GLY A 437 32.11 -12.98 -31.43
CA GLY A 437 32.98 -12.60 -30.30
C GLY A 437 33.47 -11.14 -30.35
N ALA A 438 34.15 -10.73 -29.29
CA ALA A 438 34.70 -9.39 -29.15
C ALA A 438 36.12 -9.29 -29.71
N SER A 439 36.46 -8.18 -30.37
CA SER A 439 37.87 -7.90 -30.67
C SER A 439 38.58 -7.35 -29.42
N ALA A 440 39.84 -7.73 -29.21
CA ALA A 440 40.64 -7.27 -28.06
C ALA A 440 40.68 -5.73 -27.97
N ARG A 441 40.77 -5.07 -29.12
CA ARG A 441 40.81 -3.60 -29.23
C ARG A 441 39.50 -2.95 -28.80
N GLU A 442 38.36 -3.52 -29.15
CA GLU A 442 37.05 -2.99 -28.75
C GLU A 442 36.77 -3.29 -27.29
N LEU A 443 37.08 -4.50 -26.82
CA LEU A 443 36.90 -4.92 -25.43
C LEU A 443 37.68 -4.01 -24.48
N THR A 444 38.96 -3.77 -24.77
CA THR A 444 39.83 -2.89 -23.96
C THR A 444 39.31 -1.45 -23.91
N LYS A 445 38.79 -0.93 -25.02
CA LYS A 445 38.18 0.40 -25.09
C LYS A 445 36.89 0.48 -24.28
N ASP A 446 36.02 -0.52 -24.40
CA ASP A 446 34.74 -0.58 -23.68
C ASP A 446 34.95 -0.74 -22.17
N MET A 447 35.90 -1.59 -21.77
CA MET A 447 36.30 -1.76 -20.37
C MET A 447 36.83 -0.45 -19.78
N ALA A 448 37.67 0.29 -20.51
CA ALA A 448 38.15 1.60 -20.08
C ALA A 448 36.99 2.59 -19.89
N LEU A 449 36.05 2.65 -20.84
CA LEU A 449 34.89 3.53 -20.76
C LEU A 449 33.98 3.20 -19.56
N LEU A 450 33.78 1.91 -19.30
CA LEU A 450 32.99 1.46 -18.16
C LEU A 450 33.67 1.81 -16.84
N LEU A 451 34.96 1.50 -16.69
CA LEU A 451 35.72 1.87 -15.49
C LEU A 451 35.69 3.38 -15.26
N TRP A 452 35.90 4.18 -16.30
CA TRP A 452 35.80 5.64 -16.23
C TRP A 452 34.42 6.09 -15.74
N SER A 453 33.34 5.53 -16.30
CA SER A 453 31.98 5.88 -15.92
C SER A 453 31.68 5.59 -14.44
N HIS A 454 32.31 4.54 -13.89
CA HIS A 454 32.20 4.21 -12.47
C HIS A 454 33.02 5.15 -11.61
N LEU A 455 34.27 5.44 -11.97
CA LEU A 455 35.13 6.40 -11.27
C LEU A 455 34.47 7.79 -11.19
N ALA A 456 33.92 8.29 -12.31
CA ALA A 456 33.24 9.58 -12.36
C ALA A 456 31.97 9.66 -11.49
N ARG A 457 31.36 8.51 -11.18
CA ARG A 457 30.15 8.39 -10.34
C ARG A 457 30.45 8.00 -8.90
N LEU A 458 31.71 7.77 -8.52
CA LEU A 458 32.06 7.52 -7.13
C LEU A 458 31.66 8.73 -6.29
N LYS A 459 31.00 8.43 -5.17
CA LYS A 459 30.53 9.42 -4.21
C LYS A 459 31.23 9.26 -2.88
N ASP A 460 31.50 10.38 -2.23
CA ASP A 460 32.06 10.44 -0.90
C ASP A 460 31.02 10.09 0.20
N SER A 461 31.44 10.09 1.46
CA SER A 461 30.56 9.88 2.61
C SER A 461 29.49 10.97 2.77
N GLN A 462 29.64 12.10 2.09
CA GLN A 462 28.67 13.20 2.02
C GLN A 462 27.83 13.16 0.73
N ASN A 463 27.86 12.05 -0.02
CA ASN A 463 27.12 11.83 -1.26
C ASN A 463 27.52 12.79 -2.42
N LYS A 464 28.71 13.40 -2.36
CA LYS A 464 29.27 14.28 -3.41
C LYS A 464 30.15 13.48 -4.36
N THR A 465 30.04 13.77 -5.66
CA THR A 465 30.89 13.15 -6.69
C THR A 465 32.30 13.75 -6.70
N LEU A 466 33.25 13.02 -7.27
CA LEU A 466 34.65 13.45 -7.40
C LEU A 466 34.88 14.66 -8.34
N GLY A 467 33.84 15.13 -9.04
CA GLY A 467 33.94 16.31 -9.92
C GLY A 467 34.76 16.11 -11.20
N LEU A 468 34.84 14.87 -11.72
CA LEU A 468 35.66 14.55 -12.89
C LEU A 468 35.08 15.10 -14.18
N GLY A 469 35.91 15.81 -14.94
CA GLY A 469 35.50 16.50 -16.16
C GLY A 469 35.90 15.80 -17.46
N THR A 470 35.63 16.47 -18.58
CA THR A 470 35.96 15.98 -19.93
C THR A 470 37.46 15.82 -20.15
N ILE A 471 38.27 16.70 -19.56
CA ILE A 471 39.74 16.66 -19.70
C ILE A 471 40.31 15.43 -19.01
N ASP A 472 39.82 15.10 -17.82
CA ASP A 472 40.25 13.92 -17.05
C ASP A 472 39.89 12.64 -17.80
N ARG A 473 38.69 12.60 -18.41
CA ARG A 473 38.28 11.49 -19.28
C ARG A 473 39.24 11.31 -20.45
N GLN A 474 39.62 12.39 -21.13
CA GLN A 474 40.54 12.32 -22.27
C GLN A 474 41.92 11.82 -21.84
N ARG A 475 42.44 12.27 -20.70
CA ARG A 475 43.72 11.80 -20.14
C ARG A 475 43.67 10.31 -19.83
N PHE A 476 42.64 9.87 -19.12
CA PHE A 476 42.42 8.46 -18.79
C PHE A 476 42.34 7.58 -20.05
N MET A 477 41.54 7.99 -21.04
CA MET A 477 41.34 7.22 -22.28
C MET A 477 42.57 7.11 -23.18
N ARG A 478 43.60 7.97 -23.02
CA ARG A 478 44.84 7.89 -23.80
C ARG A 478 45.71 6.69 -23.44
N TRP A 479 45.67 6.25 -22.19
CA TRP A 479 46.58 5.22 -21.69
C TRP A 479 45.83 3.98 -21.20
N ALA A 480 44.62 4.11 -20.64
CA ALA A 480 43.89 3.01 -20.03
C ALA A 480 43.61 1.83 -20.98
N PRO A 481 43.14 2.01 -22.23
CA PRO A 481 42.93 0.87 -23.15
C PRO A 481 44.21 0.07 -23.41
N LYS A 482 45.38 0.73 -23.52
CA LYS A 482 46.67 0.05 -23.71
C LYS A 482 47.08 -0.73 -22.46
N ALA A 483 46.83 -0.18 -21.27
CA ALA A 483 47.11 -0.88 -20.02
C ALA A 483 46.20 -2.12 -19.84
N ILE A 484 44.93 -2.02 -20.22
CA ILE A 484 44.00 -3.15 -20.21
C ILE A 484 44.47 -4.21 -21.21
N ALA A 485 44.86 -3.81 -22.43
CA ALA A 485 45.38 -4.74 -23.43
C ALA A 485 46.59 -5.54 -22.92
N LEU A 486 47.51 -4.89 -22.20
CA LEU A 486 48.67 -5.57 -21.61
C LEU A 486 48.26 -6.58 -20.53
N LEU A 487 47.25 -6.25 -19.72
CA LEU A 487 46.70 -7.19 -18.74
C LEU A 487 46.02 -8.39 -19.41
N LEU A 488 45.33 -8.16 -20.54
CA LEU A 488 44.73 -9.23 -21.34
C LEU A 488 45.76 -10.15 -21.98
N SER A 489 46.95 -9.66 -22.31
CA SER A 489 48.01 -10.46 -22.96
C SER A 489 48.93 -11.20 -21.98
N GLN A 490 48.86 -10.87 -20.68
CA GLN A 490 49.70 -11.47 -19.62
C GLN A 490 49.07 -12.75 -19.02
N ARG A 491 47.90 -13.13 -19.50
CA ARG A 491 47.19 -14.38 -19.24
C ARG A 491 46.59 -14.86 -20.55
#